data_AF-A0A367K3B3-F1
#
_entry.id   AF-A0A367K3B3-F1
#
_cell.length_a   1.000
_cell.length_b   1.000
_cell.length_c   1.000
_cell.angle_alpha   90.00
_cell.angle_beta   90.00
_cell.angle_gamma   90.00
#
_symmetry.space_group_name_H-M   'P 1'
#
loop_
_entity.id
_entity.type
_entity.pdbx_description
1 polymer ?
#
loop_
_entity_poly.entity_id
_entity_poly.type
_entity_poly.pdbx_seq_one_letter_code
_entity_poly.pdbx_strand_id
1 'polypeptide(L)'
;RQQINDCELYPTSHGLVLNGLNYSPKVRVHGHAYLQQQDDDSEVNACSTSIPSSSIHRYNFDQAQTMALNISRQLVNMFPSWTIDSQGVLVKIMAEGIDIKQPYSLFSLPMTCQGQCESMGTYFSCDENRECQIPKEALSNVADSMLFGNGTWTGPVQQVYPQDKLVVFNVPVLNGQVLDIKTINPSAGLNACNTVYHFYAVDQQGRYMSNGKFVIQRHSKHPFSGMMLAPQAHIIDSNIGAFVGQLIAASYEAQTDGVQIKDYMAAGNEKCQMFYHSCEPNPS
;
A
#
# COMPACT_ATOMS: atom_id res chain seq x y z
N ARG A 1 -8.13 27.42 14.33
CA ARG A 1 -8.81 26.11 14.46
C ARG A 1 -8.06 25.35 15.53
N GLN A 2 -8.69 25.10 16.69
CA GLN A 2 -8.11 24.25 17.73
C GLN A 2 -7.75 22.89 17.10
N GLN A 3 -6.50 22.46 17.28
CA GLN A 3 -6.14 21.06 17.10
C GLN A 3 -6.94 20.29 18.15
N ILE A 4 -8.07 19.71 17.73
CA ILE A 4 -8.68 18.62 18.48
C ILE A 4 -7.63 17.51 18.48
N ASN A 5 -7.32 16.94 19.63
CA ASN A 5 -6.36 15.85 19.72
C ASN A 5 -6.89 14.68 18.89
N ASP A 6 -6.22 14.35 17.77
CA ASP A 6 -6.60 13.25 16.86
C ASP A 6 -6.81 11.92 17.63
N CYS A 7 -6.12 11.76 18.76
CA CYS A 7 -6.19 10.63 19.67
C CYS A 7 -7.53 10.44 20.40
N GLU A 8 -8.30 11.51 20.62
CA GLU A 8 -9.59 11.44 21.34
C GLU A 8 -10.77 11.09 20.41
N LEU A 9 -10.62 11.38 19.11
CA LEU A 9 -11.65 11.12 18.12
C LEU A 9 -11.69 9.65 17.67
N TYR A 10 -10.53 8.95 17.67
CA TYR A 10 -10.42 7.58 17.16
C TYR A 10 -9.44 6.71 17.98
N PRO A 11 -9.87 6.18 19.14
CA PRO A 11 -9.01 5.46 20.08
C PRO A 11 -8.49 4.09 19.59
N THR A 12 -8.81 3.69 18.36
CA THR A 12 -8.45 2.38 17.78
C THR A 12 -7.71 2.49 16.44
N SER A 13 -7.56 3.70 15.88
CA SER A 13 -6.93 3.90 14.57
C SER A 13 -5.40 3.77 14.67
N HIS A 14 -4.84 2.75 14.03
CA HIS A 14 -3.38 2.59 13.95
C HIS A 14 -2.89 3.20 12.63
N GLY A 15 -2.03 4.21 12.69
CA GLY A 15 -1.41 4.83 11.50
C GLY A 15 -0.16 4.07 11.03
N LEU A 16 0.55 3.43 11.97
CA LEU A 16 1.81 2.73 11.72
C LEU A 16 1.79 1.34 12.39
N VAL A 17 2.04 0.29 11.61
CA VAL A 17 2.13 -1.10 12.08
C VAL A 17 3.38 -1.77 11.48
N LEU A 18 4.38 -2.08 12.32
CA LEU A 18 5.65 -2.66 11.88
C LEU A 18 5.92 -4.06 12.46
N ASN A 19 6.33 -4.99 11.59
CA ASN A 19 6.88 -6.31 11.94
C ASN A 19 8.38 -6.29 12.29
N GLY A 20 8.89 -5.16 12.75
CA GLY A 20 10.32 -5.01 12.90
C GLY A 20 10.64 -3.68 13.52
N LEU A 21 11.84 -3.20 13.21
CA LEU A 21 12.36 -1.99 13.79
C LEU A 21 11.84 -0.74 13.06
N ASN A 22 11.69 0.32 13.83
CA ASN A 22 11.77 1.68 13.32
C ASN A 22 13.22 2.14 13.44
N TYR A 23 13.88 2.42 12.32
CA TYR A 23 15.27 2.91 12.31
C TYR A 23 15.37 4.44 12.31
N SER A 24 14.22 5.11 12.42
CA SER A 24 14.14 6.56 12.30
C SER A 24 14.46 7.24 13.63
N PRO A 25 15.24 8.34 13.62
CA PRO A 25 15.50 9.12 14.83
C PRO A 25 14.21 9.70 15.43
N LYS A 26 13.33 10.30 14.60
CA LYS A 26 12.02 10.84 15.03
C LYS A 26 10.94 10.73 13.97
N VAL A 27 9.85 10.01 14.26
CA VAL A 27 8.65 9.89 13.41
C VAL A 27 7.43 10.38 14.17
N ARG A 28 6.59 11.18 13.52
CA ARG A 28 5.30 11.59 14.07
C ARG A 28 4.17 10.81 13.41
N VAL A 29 3.36 10.14 14.22
CA VAL A 29 2.19 9.37 13.80
C VAL A 29 0.93 10.02 14.34
N HIS A 30 0.01 10.41 13.45
CA HIS A 30 -1.32 10.87 13.82
C HIS A 30 -2.21 9.64 13.97
N GLY A 31 -2.30 9.14 15.21
CA GLY A 31 -2.96 7.89 15.55
C GLY A 31 -2.08 7.01 16.44
N HIS A 32 -2.46 5.75 16.58
CA HIS A 32 -1.69 4.76 17.33
C HIS A 32 -0.58 4.17 16.47
N ALA A 33 0.54 3.80 17.09
CA ALA A 33 1.64 3.11 16.44
C ALA A 33 1.92 1.78 17.15
N TYR A 34 2.24 0.75 16.38
CA TYR A 34 2.67 -0.54 16.89
C TYR A 34 4.04 -0.89 16.31
N LEU A 35 4.98 -1.23 17.18
CA LEU A 35 6.35 -1.63 16.84
C LEU A 35 6.64 -2.99 17.46
N GLN A 36 6.99 -4.00 16.65
CA GLN A 36 7.42 -5.30 17.20
C GLN A 36 8.69 -5.15 18.04
N GLN A 37 9.60 -4.29 17.58
CA GLN A 37 10.84 -3.95 18.25
C GLN A 37 11.07 -2.45 18.12
N GLN A 38 11.65 -1.84 19.15
CA GLN A 38 12.09 -0.44 19.12
C GLN A 38 13.61 -0.42 19.23
N ASP A 39 14.25 0.36 18.38
CA ASP A 39 15.68 0.66 18.49
C ASP A 39 15.88 1.75 19.55
N ASP A 40 16.95 1.68 20.34
CA ASP A 40 17.18 2.59 21.48
C ASP A 40 17.31 4.06 21.02
N ASP A 41 17.78 4.27 19.81
CA ASP A 41 17.94 5.59 19.18
C ASP A 41 16.70 6.05 18.37
N SER A 42 15.62 5.27 18.40
CA SER A 42 14.41 5.56 17.61
C SER A 42 13.26 6.13 18.46
N GLU A 43 12.67 7.25 18.03
CA GLU A 43 11.53 7.88 18.70
C GLU A 43 10.29 7.88 17.78
N VAL A 44 9.19 7.29 18.25
CA VAL A 44 7.88 7.35 17.60
C VAL A 44 6.91 8.15 18.46
N ASN A 45 6.58 9.36 18.01
CA ASN A 45 5.61 10.23 18.64
C ASN A 45 4.21 9.92 18.07
N ALA A 46 3.47 9.10 18.80
CA ALA A 46 2.11 8.63 18.46
C ALA A 46 1.15 8.83 19.65
N CYS A 47 -0.15 8.67 19.41
CA CYS A 47 -1.17 8.69 20.47
C CYS A 47 -0.91 7.63 21.55
N SER A 48 -0.48 6.45 21.11
CA SER A 48 0.17 5.45 21.95
C SER A 48 1.10 4.61 21.09
N THR A 49 2.20 4.16 21.68
CA THR A 49 3.08 3.13 21.13
C THR A 49 2.90 1.85 21.93
N SER A 50 2.59 0.75 21.23
CA SER A 50 2.57 -0.58 21.84
C SER A 50 3.75 -1.41 21.32
N ILE A 51 4.46 -2.01 22.27
CA ILE A 51 5.56 -2.95 22.07
C ILE A 51 5.13 -4.23 22.80
N PRO A 52 5.27 -5.43 22.22
CA PRO A 52 4.79 -6.67 22.83
C PRO A 52 5.60 -7.06 24.08
N SER A 53 5.36 -6.39 25.21
CA SER A 53 5.84 -6.79 26.54
C SER A 53 4.69 -7.35 27.38
N SER A 54 4.33 -8.60 27.11
CA SER A 54 3.63 -9.55 28.01
C SER A 54 2.27 -9.20 28.65
N SER A 55 1.66 -8.03 28.45
CA SER A 55 0.31 -7.75 28.97
C SER A 55 -0.71 -7.54 27.87
N ILE A 56 -1.81 -8.29 27.96
CA ILE A 56 -3.05 -8.27 27.16
C ILE A 56 -3.25 -6.94 26.42
N HIS A 57 -2.82 -6.89 25.15
CA HIS A 57 -3.18 -5.81 24.24
C HIS A 57 -4.40 -6.22 23.42
N ARG A 58 -5.31 -5.27 23.16
CA ARG A 58 -6.52 -5.49 22.35
C ARG A 58 -6.23 -5.82 20.88
N TYR A 59 -4.99 -5.63 20.43
CA TYR A 59 -4.57 -5.84 19.04
C TYR A 59 -3.59 -7.01 18.95
N ASN A 60 -3.96 -8.05 18.21
CA ASN A 60 -3.14 -9.25 18.01
C ASN A 60 -2.27 -9.06 16.75
N PHE A 61 -0.98 -8.78 16.96
CA PHE A 61 -0.05 -8.48 15.88
C PHE A 61 0.28 -9.70 15.02
N ASP A 62 0.55 -10.86 15.63
CA ASP A 62 0.80 -12.10 14.87
C ASP A 62 -0.39 -12.40 13.96
N GLN A 63 -1.60 -12.14 14.44
CA GLN A 63 -2.82 -12.23 13.65
C GLN A 63 -2.88 -11.15 12.56
N ALA A 64 -2.61 -9.87 12.85
CA ALA A 64 -2.62 -8.78 11.88
C ALA A 64 -1.59 -9.00 10.76
N GLN A 65 -0.39 -9.43 11.10
CA GLN A 65 0.67 -9.78 10.16
C GLN A 65 0.30 -11.01 9.33
N THR A 66 -0.17 -12.07 9.98
CA THR A 66 -0.64 -13.29 9.30
C THR A 66 -1.78 -12.95 8.34
N MET A 67 -2.71 -12.07 8.76
CA MET A 67 -3.78 -11.55 7.91
C MET A 67 -3.22 -10.72 6.75
N ALA A 68 -2.25 -9.82 6.98
CA ALA A 68 -1.63 -9.03 5.92
C ALA A 68 -0.95 -9.90 4.85
N LEU A 69 -0.23 -10.95 5.27
CA LEU A 69 0.38 -11.94 4.38
C LEU A 69 -0.67 -12.81 3.67
N ASN A 70 -1.74 -13.21 4.37
CA ASN A 70 -2.83 -14.00 3.77
C ASN A 70 -3.62 -13.19 2.74
N ILE A 71 -3.97 -11.94 3.06
CA ILE A 71 -4.60 -10.99 2.13
C ILE A 71 -3.68 -10.76 0.94
N SER A 72 -2.36 -10.60 1.17
CA SER A 72 -1.40 -10.47 0.09
C SER A 72 -1.47 -11.68 -0.86
N ARG A 73 -1.42 -12.90 -0.33
CA ARG A 73 -1.54 -14.13 -1.14
C ARG A 73 -2.88 -14.21 -1.89
N GLN A 74 -3.97 -13.73 -1.30
CA GLN A 74 -5.27 -13.68 -1.97
C GLN A 74 -5.26 -12.68 -3.13
N LEU A 75 -4.82 -11.44 -2.88
CA LEU A 75 -4.78 -10.37 -3.88
C LEU A 75 -3.89 -10.72 -5.07
N VAL A 76 -2.74 -11.37 -4.85
CA VAL A 76 -1.86 -11.81 -5.95
C VAL A 76 -2.53 -12.82 -6.89
N ASN A 77 -3.43 -13.66 -6.36
CA ASN A 77 -4.15 -14.66 -7.15
C ASN A 77 -5.44 -14.12 -7.79
N MET A 78 -5.78 -12.86 -7.57
CA MET A 78 -6.97 -12.25 -8.16
C MET A 78 -6.67 -11.68 -9.55
N PHE A 79 -7.56 -11.95 -10.49
CA PHE A 79 -7.49 -11.34 -11.82
C PHE A 79 -7.85 -9.84 -11.74
N PRO A 80 -7.16 -8.92 -12.43
CA PRO A 80 -7.51 -7.50 -12.40
C PRO A 80 -8.94 -7.25 -12.93
N SER A 81 -9.70 -6.39 -12.25
CA SER A 81 -11.02 -5.95 -12.74
C SER A 81 -10.94 -4.62 -13.48
N TRP A 82 -9.83 -3.90 -13.34
CA TRP A 82 -9.55 -2.64 -14.01
C TRP A 82 -8.10 -2.56 -14.47
N THR A 83 -7.87 -1.80 -15.53
CA THR A 83 -6.55 -1.39 -15.99
C THR A 83 -6.53 0.11 -16.29
N ILE A 84 -5.33 0.67 -16.38
CA ILE A 84 -5.10 2.01 -16.92
C ILE A 84 -4.25 1.85 -18.17
N ASP A 85 -4.78 2.30 -19.31
CA ASP A 85 -4.08 2.16 -20.59
C ASP A 85 -2.90 3.15 -20.71
N SER A 86 -2.16 3.06 -21.81
CA SER A 86 -0.99 3.92 -22.05
C SER A 86 -1.33 5.41 -22.25
N GLN A 87 -2.61 5.75 -22.43
CA GLN A 87 -3.10 7.13 -22.50
C GLN A 87 -3.60 7.63 -21.13
N GLY A 88 -3.52 6.81 -20.08
CA GLY A 88 -4.00 7.16 -18.75
C GLY A 88 -5.52 7.01 -18.59
N VAL A 89 -6.21 6.29 -19.48
CA VAL A 89 -7.65 6.06 -19.42
C VAL A 89 -7.93 4.82 -18.58
N LEU A 90 -8.89 4.90 -17.67
CA LEU A 90 -9.38 3.75 -16.90
C LEU A 90 -10.27 2.88 -17.78
N VAL A 91 -9.96 1.58 -17.81
CA VAL A 91 -10.71 0.58 -18.56
C VAL A 91 -11.14 -0.52 -17.61
N LYS A 92 -12.45 -0.77 -17.55
CA LYS A 92 -13.00 -1.92 -16.84
C LYS A 92 -12.77 -3.18 -17.69
N ILE A 93 -12.14 -4.19 -17.11
CA ILE A 93 -11.87 -5.45 -17.82
C ILE A 93 -13.13 -6.31 -17.77
N MET A 94 -13.57 -6.75 -18.94
CA MET A 94 -14.72 -7.64 -19.12
C MET A 94 -14.21 -8.92 -19.78
N ALA A 95 -14.38 -10.08 -19.13
CA ALA A 95 -14.02 -11.36 -19.72
C ALA A 95 -15.24 -11.89 -20.51
N GLU A 96 -15.15 -11.99 -21.84
CA GLU A 96 -16.21 -12.55 -22.69
C GLU A 96 -17.62 -11.94 -22.46
N GLY A 97 -17.68 -10.66 -22.11
CA GLY A 97 -18.95 -9.97 -21.79
C GLY A 97 -19.51 -10.25 -20.39
N ILE A 98 -18.79 -11.01 -19.56
CA ILE A 98 -19.09 -11.26 -18.16
C ILE A 98 -18.40 -10.19 -17.30
N ASP A 99 -19.20 -9.53 -16.46
CA ASP A 99 -18.70 -8.61 -15.45
C ASP A 99 -17.95 -9.38 -14.35
N ILE A 100 -16.67 -9.08 -14.18
CA ILE A 100 -15.82 -9.67 -13.14
C ILE A 100 -16.26 -9.09 -11.79
N LYS A 101 -17.17 -9.80 -11.11
CA LYS A 101 -17.68 -9.39 -9.79
C LYS A 101 -16.61 -9.62 -8.72
N GLN A 102 -15.90 -8.55 -8.39
CA GLN A 102 -14.96 -8.52 -7.28
C GLN A 102 -15.37 -7.51 -6.20
N PRO A 103 -14.96 -7.73 -4.94
CA PRO A 103 -15.19 -6.79 -3.85
C PRO A 103 -14.39 -5.49 -4.01
N TYR A 104 -13.38 -5.49 -4.88
CA TYR A 104 -12.46 -4.38 -5.10
C TYR A 104 -12.33 -4.04 -6.58
N SER A 105 -11.99 -2.79 -6.86
CA SER A 105 -11.48 -2.34 -8.15
C SER A 105 -9.96 -2.61 -8.17
N LEU A 106 -9.58 -3.77 -8.68
CA LEU A 106 -8.21 -4.28 -8.65
C LEU A 106 -7.48 -3.90 -9.94
N PHE A 107 -6.39 -3.17 -9.79
CA PHE A 107 -5.42 -2.81 -10.82
C PHE A 107 -4.14 -3.60 -10.55
N SER A 108 -3.55 -4.24 -11.56
CA SER A 108 -2.23 -4.86 -11.42
C SER A 108 -1.20 -4.14 -12.27
N LEU A 109 -0.06 -3.79 -11.67
CA LEU A 109 1.06 -3.20 -12.37
C LEU A 109 2.00 -4.30 -12.89
N PRO A 110 2.77 -4.04 -13.96
CA PRO A 110 3.83 -4.95 -14.37
C PRO A 110 4.84 -5.14 -13.25
N MET A 111 5.54 -6.28 -13.26
CA MET A 111 6.64 -6.54 -12.33
C MET A 111 7.65 -5.41 -12.36
N THR A 112 7.93 -4.89 -11.17
CA THR A 112 8.80 -3.74 -10.98
C THR A 112 10.19 -4.21 -10.58
N CYS A 113 11.22 -3.79 -11.33
CA CYS A 113 12.61 -4.02 -10.99
C CYS A 113 13.51 -2.94 -11.61
N GLN A 114 14.63 -2.62 -10.95
CA GLN A 114 15.64 -1.73 -11.51
C GLN A 114 16.59 -2.54 -12.40
N GLY A 115 16.27 -2.71 -13.69
CA GLY A 115 17.15 -3.37 -14.65
C GLY A 115 16.45 -4.18 -15.74
N GLN A 116 17.14 -5.20 -16.25
CA GLN A 116 16.71 -6.08 -17.35
C GLN A 116 15.67 -7.14 -16.93
N CYS A 117 14.70 -6.80 -16.09
CA CYS A 117 13.45 -7.57 -16.20
C CYS A 117 12.79 -7.03 -17.45
N GLU A 118 13.04 -7.70 -18.58
CA GLU A 118 12.06 -7.63 -19.65
C GLU A 118 10.72 -7.90 -18.98
N SER A 119 9.77 -6.98 -19.15
CA SER A 119 8.37 -7.20 -18.85
C SER A 119 7.95 -8.39 -19.73
N MET A 120 8.32 -9.60 -19.31
CA MET A 120 7.90 -10.83 -19.93
C MET A 120 6.41 -10.83 -19.67
N GLY A 121 5.65 -10.42 -20.70
CA GLY A 121 4.21 -10.40 -20.66
C GLY A 121 3.78 -11.73 -20.08
N THR A 122 3.17 -11.71 -18.91
CA THR A 122 2.70 -12.92 -18.26
C THR A 122 1.49 -13.38 -19.09
N TYR A 123 1.61 -14.50 -19.80
CA TYR A 123 0.60 -15.00 -20.72
C TYR A 123 -0.34 -15.95 -19.96
N PHE A 124 -1.66 -15.69 -19.98
CA PHE A 124 -2.65 -16.52 -19.29
C PHE A 124 -2.79 -17.89 -19.96
N SER A 125 -2.30 -18.93 -19.29
CA SER A 125 -2.73 -20.31 -19.47
C SER A 125 -2.68 -20.95 -18.09
N CYS A 126 -3.85 -21.27 -17.52
CA CYS A 126 -3.90 -22.14 -16.35
C CYS A 126 -3.45 -23.53 -16.79
N ASP A 127 -2.17 -23.85 -16.62
CA ASP A 127 -1.75 -25.24 -16.67
C ASP A 127 -2.27 -25.99 -15.42
N GLU A 128 -2.17 -27.31 -15.45
CA GLU A 128 -2.67 -28.20 -14.38
C GLU A 128 -2.05 -27.90 -12.99
N ASN A 129 -1.01 -27.05 -12.92
CA ASN A 129 -0.28 -26.70 -11.70
C ASN A 129 -0.77 -25.41 -11.01
N ARG A 130 -1.82 -24.73 -11.52
CA ARG A 130 -2.50 -23.58 -10.88
C ARG A 130 -1.66 -22.30 -10.72
N GLU A 131 -0.62 -22.10 -11.52
CA GLU A 131 0.09 -20.81 -11.59
C GLU A 131 -0.65 -19.87 -12.58
N CYS A 132 -1.33 -18.85 -12.07
CA CYS A 132 -2.11 -17.90 -12.87
C CYS A 132 -1.25 -16.71 -13.35
N GLN A 133 -1.24 -16.43 -14.66
CA GLN A 133 -0.49 -15.32 -15.27
C GLN A 133 -1.43 -14.21 -15.79
N ILE A 134 -1.15 -12.93 -15.49
CA ILE A 134 -2.00 -11.79 -15.89
C ILE A 134 -1.61 -11.29 -17.29
N PRO A 135 -2.52 -11.28 -18.29
CA PRO A 135 -2.20 -10.85 -19.65
C PRO A 135 -1.74 -9.39 -19.67
N LYS A 136 -0.83 -9.05 -20.59
CA LYS A 136 -0.21 -7.73 -20.67
C LYS A 136 -1.24 -6.61 -20.82
N GLU A 137 -2.34 -6.86 -21.51
CA GLU A 137 -3.44 -5.92 -21.75
C GLU A 137 -4.25 -5.64 -20.47
N ALA A 138 -4.24 -6.56 -19.50
CA ALA A 138 -4.86 -6.37 -18.19
C ALA A 138 -3.94 -5.68 -17.18
N LEU A 139 -2.66 -5.46 -17.52
CA LEU A 139 -1.73 -4.70 -16.70
C LEU A 139 -1.91 -3.20 -16.93
N SER A 140 -1.92 -2.45 -15.83
CA SER A 140 -1.94 -1.00 -15.85
C SER A 140 -0.59 -0.46 -16.34
N ASN A 141 -0.59 0.12 -17.54
CA ASN A 141 0.61 0.63 -18.21
C ASN A 141 0.93 2.07 -17.77
N VAL A 142 0.90 2.30 -16.45
CA VAL A 142 1.19 3.61 -15.84
C VAL A 142 2.22 3.53 -14.72
N ALA A 143 2.78 2.35 -14.43
CA ALA A 143 3.80 2.20 -13.38
C ALA A 143 4.95 3.20 -13.54
N ASP A 144 5.41 3.41 -14.78
CA ASP A 144 6.48 4.34 -15.12
C ASP A 144 6.17 5.79 -14.71
N SER A 145 4.96 6.28 -14.96
CA SER A 145 4.57 7.66 -14.62
C SER A 145 4.08 7.78 -13.17
N MET A 146 3.24 6.83 -12.73
CA MET A 146 2.60 6.81 -11.41
C MET A 146 3.56 6.44 -10.27
N LEU A 147 4.62 5.68 -10.50
CA LEU A 147 5.59 5.31 -9.46
C LEU A 147 7.00 5.80 -9.80
N PHE A 148 7.50 5.57 -11.02
CA PHE A 148 8.92 5.81 -11.37
C PHE A 148 9.24 7.23 -11.85
N GLY A 149 8.24 8.10 -11.93
CA GLY A 149 8.45 9.51 -12.29
C GLY A 149 8.87 9.73 -13.75
N ASN A 150 8.58 8.77 -14.64
CA ASN A 150 8.70 8.99 -16.08
C ASN A 150 7.54 9.87 -16.55
N GLY A 151 7.79 11.17 -16.63
CA GLY A 151 6.76 12.19 -16.87
C GLY A 151 6.01 12.60 -15.60
N THR A 152 4.93 13.37 -15.77
CA THR A 152 4.14 13.91 -14.67
C THR A 152 2.83 13.15 -14.54
N TRP A 153 2.70 12.31 -13.51
CA TRP A 153 1.42 11.68 -13.19
C TRP A 153 0.46 12.69 -12.56
N THR A 154 -0.67 12.93 -13.24
CA THR A 154 -1.74 13.83 -12.78
C THR A 154 -3.03 13.08 -12.43
N GLY A 155 -2.98 11.74 -12.41
CA GLY A 155 -4.17 10.91 -12.30
C GLY A 155 -4.71 10.50 -13.67
N PRO A 156 -5.80 9.70 -13.69
CA PRO A 156 -6.43 9.25 -14.92
C PRO A 156 -6.95 10.41 -15.76
N VAL A 157 -6.90 10.26 -17.08
CA VAL A 157 -7.27 11.30 -18.05
C VAL A 157 -8.79 11.38 -18.17
N GLN A 158 -9.35 12.56 -17.84
CA GLN A 158 -10.78 12.89 -18.00
C GLN A 158 -11.75 11.93 -17.28
N GLN A 159 -11.24 11.17 -16.31
CA GLN A 159 -12.00 10.19 -15.57
C GLN A 159 -11.65 10.27 -14.09
N VAL A 160 -12.50 9.67 -13.26
CA VAL A 160 -12.24 9.50 -11.83
C VAL A 160 -12.15 8.01 -11.53
N TYR A 161 -11.30 7.66 -10.57
CA TYR A 161 -11.25 6.30 -10.09
C TYR A 161 -12.62 5.84 -9.56
N PRO A 162 -12.91 4.53 -9.62
CA PRO A 162 -14.11 3.96 -8.98
C PRO A 162 -14.22 4.42 -7.52
N GLN A 163 -15.42 4.84 -7.13
CA GLN A 163 -15.70 5.40 -5.79
C GLN A 163 -16.60 4.49 -4.94
N ASP A 164 -17.14 3.43 -5.51
CA ASP A 164 -18.10 2.50 -4.90
C ASP A 164 -17.43 1.37 -4.11
N LYS A 165 -16.13 1.16 -4.31
CA LYS A 165 -15.34 0.07 -3.71
C LYS A 165 -13.93 0.54 -3.35
N LEU A 166 -13.17 -0.34 -2.69
CA LEU A 166 -11.73 -0.13 -2.55
C LEU A 166 -11.06 -0.21 -3.93
N VAL A 167 -10.17 0.74 -4.19
CA VAL A 167 -9.23 0.75 -5.30
C VAL A 167 -7.94 0.13 -4.80
N VAL A 168 -7.55 -1.00 -5.39
CA VAL A 168 -6.35 -1.74 -4.99
C VAL A 168 -5.35 -1.74 -6.14
N PHE A 169 -4.16 -1.18 -5.90
CA PHE A 169 -3.02 -1.30 -6.81
C PHE A 169 -2.12 -2.44 -6.35
N ASN A 170 -2.08 -3.51 -7.12
CA ASN A 170 -1.27 -4.68 -6.88
C ASN A 170 0.08 -4.52 -7.60
N VAL A 171 1.16 -4.40 -6.82
CA VAL A 171 2.50 -4.03 -7.33
C VAL A 171 3.50 -5.15 -7.00
N PRO A 172 3.85 -6.00 -7.99
CA PRO A 172 4.88 -7.01 -7.81
C PRO A 172 6.26 -6.35 -7.77
N VAL A 173 7.05 -6.68 -6.75
CA VAL A 173 8.44 -6.22 -6.59
C VAL A 173 9.36 -7.42 -6.54
N LEU A 174 10.38 -7.43 -7.39
CA LEU A 174 11.33 -8.54 -7.42
C LEU A 174 12.07 -8.66 -6.08
N ASN A 175 12.16 -9.89 -5.57
CA ASN A 175 12.80 -10.18 -4.28
C ASN A 175 14.26 -9.69 -4.25
N GLY A 176 14.63 -9.02 -3.17
CA GLY A 176 15.93 -8.42 -2.93
C GLY A 176 16.16 -7.06 -3.61
N GLN A 177 15.19 -6.54 -4.38
CA GLN A 177 15.34 -5.26 -5.07
C GLN A 177 14.96 -4.06 -4.22
N VAL A 178 15.41 -2.89 -4.69
CA VAL A 178 14.96 -1.57 -4.23
C VAL A 178 13.99 -0.99 -5.26
N LEU A 179 12.78 -0.70 -4.80
CA LEU A 179 11.76 0.00 -5.57
C LEU A 179 11.81 1.49 -5.24
N ASP A 180 12.31 2.31 -6.16
CA ASP A 180 12.29 3.76 -5.99
C ASP A 180 10.97 4.36 -6.50
N ILE A 181 10.17 4.94 -5.60
CA ILE A 181 9.00 5.74 -5.97
C ILE A 181 9.46 7.19 -6.17
N LYS A 182 9.68 7.59 -7.44
CA LYS A 182 10.24 8.89 -7.85
C LYS A 182 9.21 9.89 -8.34
N THR A 183 7.98 9.45 -8.57
CA THR A 183 6.92 10.38 -9.00
C THR A 183 6.66 11.47 -7.95
N ILE A 184 6.26 12.66 -8.40
CA ILE A 184 5.96 13.77 -7.50
C ILE A 184 4.65 13.52 -6.72
N ASN A 185 3.65 12.90 -7.34
CA ASN A 185 2.32 12.70 -6.77
C ASN A 185 1.72 11.33 -7.12
N PRO A 186 2.13 10.24 -6.42
CA PRO A 186 1.66 8.88 -6.70
C PRO A 186 0.16 8.67 -6.42
N SER A 187 -0.46 9.61 -5.70
CA SER A 187 -1.87 9.55 -5.30
C SER A 187 -2.76 10.54 -6.06
N ALA A 188 -2.30 11.06 -7.20
CA ALA A 188 -3.08 11.99 -8.01
C ALA A 188 -4.43 11.38 -8.44
N GLY A 189 -5.52 12.08 -8.12
CA GLY A 189 -6.90 11.66 -8.40
C GLY A 189 -7.46 10.59 -7.46
N LEU A 190 -6.66 10.07 -6.53
CA LEU A 190 -7.08 9.02 -5.59
C LEU A 190 -7.65 9.61 -4.30
N ASN A 191 -8.52 8.83 -3.68
CA ASN A 191 -9.08 9.13 -2.37
C ASN A 191 -8.43 8.19 -1.34
N ALA A 192 -7.78 8.76 -0.32
CA ALA A 192 -7.06 7.96 0.68
C ALA A 192 -7.97 6.89 1.29
N CYS A 193 -9.23 7.23 1.61
CA CYS A 193 -10.12 6.37 2.40
C CYS A 193 -10.51 5.06 1.71
N ASN A 194 -10.38 4.97 0.38
CA ASN A 194 -10.69 3.77 -0.38
C ASN A 194 -9.51 3.26 -1.21
N THR A 195 -8.29 3.77 -0.99
CA THR A 195 -7.12 3.37 -1.77
C THR A 195 -6.22 2.45 -0.96
N VAL A 196 -5.85 1.32 -1.57
CA VAL A 196 -4.84 0.39 -1.06
C VAL A 196 -3.75 0.23 -2.11
N TYR A 197 -2.51 0.40 -1.70
CA TYR A 197 -1.33 0.05 -2.47
C TYR A 197 -0.72 -1.19 -1.86
N HIS A 198 -0.85 -2.30 -2.58
CA HIS A 198 -0.38 -3.60 -2.14
C HIS A 198 0.93 -3.92 -2.86
N PHE A 199 2.03 -3.90 -2.11
CA PHE A 199 3.36 -4.28 -2.61
C PHE A 199 3.72 -5.66 -2.07
N TYR A 200 4.21 -6.53 -2.95
CA TYR A 200 4.52 -7.90 -2.60
C TYR A 200 5.76 -8.41 -3.33
N ALA A 201 6.47 -9.35 -2.68
CA ALA A 201 7.68 -9.91 -3.24
C ALA A 201 7.36 -10.99 -4.27
N VAL A 202 8.07 -10.99 -5.40
CA VAL A 202 8.03 -12.04 -6.42
C VAL A 202 9.43 -12.56 -6.76
N ASP A 203 9.51 -13.78 -7.28
CA ASP A 203 10.73 -14.30 -7.90
C ASP A 203 10.94 -13.76 -9.32
N GLN A 204 11.98 -14.22 -10.00
CA GLN A 204 12.30 -13.80 -11.38
C GLN A 204 11.22 -14.21 -12.40
N GLN A 205 10.37 -15.17 -12.05
CA GLN A 205 9.24 -15.63 -12.86
C GLN A 205 7.94 -14.89 -12.52
N GLY A 206 7.98 -13.90 -11.61
CA GLY A 206 6.81 -13.17 -11.16
C GLY A 206 5.96 -13.94 -10.15
N ARG A 207 6.43 -15.05 -9.60
CA ARG A 207 5.68 -15.86 -8.63
C ARG A 207 5.80 -15.29 -7.23
N TYR A 208 4.67 -15.23 -6.52
CA TYR A 208 4.62 -14.74 -5.15
C TYR A 208 5.57 -15.49 -4.21
N MET A 209 6.40 -14.74 -3.49
CA MET A 209 7.30 -15.28 -2.48
C MET A 209 6.83 -14.84 -1.10
N SER A 210 6.19 -15.71 -0.29
CA SER A 210 5.68 -15.31 1.04
C SER A 210 6.75 -14.91 2.06
N ASN A 211 8.00 -15.35 1.85
CA ASN A 211 9.17 -15.01 2.65
C ASN A 211 10.13 -14.05 1.93
N GLY A 212 9.74 -13.53 0.76
CA GLY A 212 10.51 -12.54 0.04
C GLY A 212 10.64 -11.24 0.84
N LYS A 213 11.65 -10.45 0.50
CA LYS A 213 11.96 -9.15 1.09
C LYS A 213 12.37 -8.19 -0.01
N PHE A 214 12.05 -6.92 0.16
CA PHE A 214 12.46 -5.86 -0.76
C PHE A 214 12.48 -4.53 -0.01
N VAL A 215 13.03 -3.50 -0.66
CA VAL A 215 13.05 -2.14 -0.13
C VAL A 215 12.13 -1.27 -0.98
N ILE A 216 11.35 -0.40 -0.35
CA ILE A 216 10.66 0.71 -1.03
C ILE A 216 11.32 2.00 -0.58
N GLN A 217 11.84 2.78 -1.53
CA GLN A 217 12.41 4.09 -1.26
C GLN A 217 11.49 5.17 -1.82
N ARG A 218 10.86 5.95 -0.94
CA ARG A 218 9.87 6.98 -1.33
C ARG A 218 10.52 8.35 -1.47
N HIS A 219 10.47 8.91 -2.68
CA HIS A 219 10.97 10.25 -3.02
C HIS A 219 9.86 11.23 -3.43
N SER A 220 8.60 10.89 -3.19
CA SER A 220 7.48 11.73 -3.64
C SER A 220 7.33 12.99 -2.80
N LYS A 221 7.07 14.13 -3.44
CA LYS A 221 6.81 15.40 -2.72
C LYS A 221 5.41 15.43 -2.12
N HIS A 222 4.42 14.91 -2.83
CA HIS A 222 3.06 14.80 -2.32
C HIS A 222 2.88 13.53 -1.47
N PRO A 223 1.88 13.54 -0.57
CA PRO A 223 1.64 12.39 0.27
C PRO A 223 1.23 11.15 -0.51
N PHE A 224 1.59 10.00 0.03
CA PHE A 224 1.04 8.71 -0.36
C PHE A 224 -0.28 8.51 0.38
N SER A 225 -1.40 8.72 -0.32
CA SER A 225 -2.75 8.78 0.25
C SER A 225 -3.44 7.43 0.13
N GLY A 226 -3.58 6.72 1.25
CA GLY A 226 -4.24 5.42 1.34
C GLY A 226 -3.59 4.48 2.34
N MET A 227 -3.99 3.22 2.29
CA MET A 227 -3.25 2.14 2.95
C MET A 227 -2.08 1.72 2.07
N MET A 228 -0.87 1.68 2.61
CA MET A 228 0.25 0.94 2.03
C MET A 228 0.38 -0.40 2.76
N LEU A 229 -0.02 -1.47 2.07
CA LEU A 229 0.09 -2.85 2.52
C LEU A 229 1.36 -3.45 1.90
N ALA A 230 2.44 -3.48 2.65
CA ALA A 230 3.75 -3.97 2.21
C ALA A 230 4.42 -4.81 3.31
N PRO A 231 3.80 -5.90 3.79
CA PRO A 231 4.27 -6.65 4.98
C PRO A 231 5.67 -7.28 4.83
N GLN A 232 6.23 -7.25 3.63
CA GLN A 232 7.54 -7.80 3.27
C GLN A 232 8.59 -6.71 2.99
N ALA A 233 8.18 -5.44 3.00
CA ALA A 233 9.03 -4.32 2.64
C ALA A 233 9.71 -3.69 3.85
N HIS A 234 10.99 -3.36 3.68
CA HIS A 234 11.60 -2.28 4.43
C HIS A 234 11.32 -0.96 3.69
N ILE A 235 10.71 0.00 4.38
CA ILE A 235 10.30 1.26 3.76
C ILE A 235 11.23 2.36 4.22
N ILE A 236 11.88 3.01 3.26
CA ILE A 236 12.75 4.17 3.47
C ILE A 236 12.01 5.39 2.95
N ASP A 237 11.69 6.31 3.84
CA ASP A 237 11.01 7.54 3.54
C ASP A 237 11.99 8.73 3.46
N SER A 238 11.94 9.45 2.35
CA SER A 238 12.74 10.67 2.20
C SER A 238 12.20 11.82 3.05
N ASN A 239 12.97 12.91 3.11
CA ASN A 239 12.64 14.12 3.84
C ASN A 239 11.52 14.99 3.22
N ILE A 240 10.90 14.52 2.14
CA ILE A 240 9.85 15.23 1.42
C ILE A 240 8.58 14.38 1.32
N GLY A 241 7.43 15.00 1.55
CA GLY A 241 6.13 14.34 1.53
C GLY A 241 5.68 13.76 2.88
N ALA A 242 4.75 12.81 2.84
CA ALA A 242 4.17 12.15 4.00
C ALA A 242 3.42 10.88 3.59
N PHE A 243 3.03 10.06 4.56
CA PHE A 243 1.93 9.10 4.39
C PHE A 243 0.64 9.72 4.91
N VAL A 244 -0.49 9.39 4.29
CA VAL A 244 -1.83 9.80 4.72
C VAL A 244 -2.73 8.58 4.67
N GLY A 245 -2.97 7.95 5.82
CA GLY A 245 -3.71 6.70 5.95
C GLY A 245 -3.00 5.70 6.86
N GLN A 246 -2.77 4.48 6.35
CA GLN A 246 -2.19 3.38 7.12
C GLN A 246 -0.94 2.82 6.46
N LEU A 247 0.07 2.53 7.27
CA LEU A 247 1.30 1.89 6.84
C LEU A 247 1.46 0.54 7.53
N ILE A 248 1.43 -0.55 6.77
CA ILE A 248 1.68 -1.91 7.24
C ILE A 248 2.94 -2.42 6.52
N ALA A 249 4.04 -2.56 7.26
CA ALA A 249 5.35 -2.87 6.68
C ALA A 249 6.18 -3.84 7.52
N ALA A 250 7.24 -4.39 6.93
CA ALA A 250 8.20 -5.19 7.70
C ALA A 250 9.04 -4.32 8.63
N SER A 251 9.50 -3.17 8.15
CA SER A 251 10.23 -2.16 8.93
C SER A 251 10.15 -0.81 8.23
N TYR A 252 10.50 0.26 8.96
CA TYR A 252 10.42 1.63 8.47
C TYR A 252 11.63 2.45 8.90
N GLU A 253 12.07 3.33 8.00
CA GLU A 253 13.14 4.29 8.21
C GLU A 253 12.72 5.63 7.59
N ALA A 254 12.90 6.73 8.31
CA ALA A 254 12.81 8.08 7.80
C ALA A 254 14.22 8.67 7.76
N GLN A 255 14.63 9.19 6.60
CA GLN A 255 15.98 9.72 6.39
C GLN A 255 16.25 11.03 7.14
N THR A 256 15.21 11.69 7.66
CA THR A 256 15.33 12.92 8.45
C THR A 256 14.28 12.97 9.54
N ASP A 257 14.54 13.78 10.56
CA ASP A 257 13.55 14.12 11.58
C ASP A 257 12.29 14.77 11.00
N GLY A 258 11.15 14.48 11.62
CA GLY A 258 9.91 15.21 11.38
C GLY A 258 9.06 14.70 10.21
N VAL A 259 9.39 13.53 9.66
CA VAL A 259 8.49 12.82 8.75
C VAL A 259 7.19 12.45 9.46
N GLN A 260 6.08 12.60 8.74
CA GLN A 260 4.74 12.45 9.28
C GLN A 260 3.99 11.30 8.60
N ILE A 261 3.44 10.43 9.42
CA ILE A 261 2.39 9.49 9.02
C ILE A 261 1.09 10.09 9.55
N LYS A 262 0.32 10.68 8.63
CA LYS A 262 -0.95 11.32 8.93
C LYS A 262 -2.08 10.32 8.86
N ASP A 263 -3.16 10.58 9.58
CA ASP A 263 -4.38 9.80 9.47
C ASP A 263 -5.09 10.02 8.13
N TYR A 264 -6.18 9.29 7.89
CA TYR A 264 -6.99 9.48 6.70
C TYR A 264 -7.73 10.83 6.66
N MET A 265 -7.92 11.49 7.80
CA MET A 265 -8.65 12.77 7.88
C MET A 265 -7.83 13.91 7.30
N ALA A 266 -6.50 13.81 7.40
CA ALA A 266 -5.57 14.71 6.72
C ALA A 266 -5.70 14.68 5.19
N ALA A 267 -6.36 13.67 4.60
CA ALA A 267 -6.66 13.61 3.16
C ALA A 267 -7.85 14.47 2.71
N GLY A 268 -8.71 14.92 3.63
CA GLY A 268 -10.00 15.53 3.30
C GLY A 268 -11.17 14.64 3.71
N ASN A 269 -11.75 15.00 4.85
CA ASN A 269 -12.65 14.27 5.76
C ASN A 269 -13.90 13.58 5.14
N GLU A 270 -14.53 14.13 4.09
CA GLU A 270 -15.93 13.77 3.76
C GLU A 270 -16.15 12.32 3.32
N LYS A 271 -15.20 11.72 2.59
CA LYS A 271 -15.38 10.34 2.09
C LYS A 271 -14.92 9.27 3.08
N CYS A 272 -14.11 9.63 4.07
CA CYS A 272 -13.60 8.64 5.02
C CYS A 272 -14.70 8.11 5.92
N GLN A 273 -15.63 8.97 6.33
CA GLN A 273 -16.75 8.60 7.17
C GLN A 273 -17.65 7.51 6.55
N MET A 274 -17.72 7.42 5.21
CA MET A 274 -18.53 6.40 4.52
C MET A 274 -17.91 5.00 4.52
N PHE A 275 -16.58 4.88 4.49
CA PHE A 275 -15.90 3.58 4.44
C PHE A 275 -15.66 2.99 5.85
N TYR A 276 -15.57 3.82 6.88
CA TYR A 276 -15.23 3.40 8.24
C TYR A 276 -16.33 2.67 9.01
N HIS A 277 -17.60 2.77 8.60
CA HIS A 277 -18.71 2.16 9.35
C HIS A 277 -18.73 0.61 9.35
N SER A 278 -17.81 -0.06 8.65
CA SER A 278 -17.83 -1.53 8.50
C SER A 278 -16.51 -2.26 8.78
N CYS A 279 -15.48 -1.56 9.27
CA CYS A 279 -14.19 -2.17 9.63
C CYS A 279 -13.98 -2.35 11.14
N GLU A 280 -15.04 -2.27 11.95
CA GLU A 280 -14.99 -2.76 13.33
C GLU A 280 -15.05 -4.29 13.32
N PRO A 281 -14.03 -5.01 13.80
CA PRO A 281 -14.20 -6.43 14.09
C PRO A 281 -15.31 -6.52 15.14
N ASN A 282 -16.41 -7.15 14.77
CA ASN A 282 -17.53 -7.40 15.67
C ASN A 282 -16.99 -8.11 16.93
N PRO A 283 -17.06 -7.50 18.12
CA PRO A 283 -16.64 -8.14 19.35
C PRO A 283 -17.76 -9.07 19.81
N SER A 284 -17.95 -10.17 19.08
CA SER A 284 -18.78 -11.30 19.49
C SER A 284 -17.92 -12.55 19.60
#